data_AF-A0AAV4XFZ4-F1
#
_entry.id   AF-A0AAV4XFZ4-F1
#
_cell.length_a   1.000
_cell.length_b   1.000
_cell.length_c   1.000
_cell.angle_alpha   90.00
_cell.angle_beta   90.00
_cell.angle_gamma   90.00
#
_symmetry.space_group_name_H-M   'P 1'
#
loop_
_entity.id
_entity.type
_entity.pdbx_description
1 polymer ?
#
loop_
_entity_poly.entity_id
_entity_poly.type
_entity_poly.pdbx_seq_one_letter_code
_entity_poly.pdbx_strand_id
1 'polypeptide(L)'
;MPKPRRPEDQFDQISTHTLKGVEYCEKYSQLVKDVSAAENEHAAKLKKLVKHYQIKKKSDDTDLQFSTYRAFVLMLNEIKDMAGQHELISENLLNNVVHNISLLVKQIKEERKIV
;
A
#
# COMPACT_ATOMS: atom_id res chain seq x y z
N MET A 1 -13.54 -59.03 16.68
CA MET A 1 -12.74 -58.22 15.73
C MET A 1 -13.26 -56.78 15.77
N PRO A 2 -12.41 -55.75 15.95
CA PRO A 2 -12.86 -54.37 15.84
C PRO A 2 -13.23 -54.07 14.39
N LYS A 3 -14.39 -53.44 14.15
CA LYS A 3 -14.80 -53.01 12.80
C LYS A 3 -13.78 -52.02 12.24
N PRO A 4 -13.47 -52.05 10.93
CA PRO A 4 -12.62 -51.05 10.31
C PRO A 4 -13.28 -49.67 10.48
N ARG A 5 -12.52 -48.69 11.00
CA ARG A 5 -12.97 -47.30 10.99
C ARG A 5 -13.15 -46.90 9.53
N ARG A 6 -14.38 -46.55 9.13
CA ARG A 6 -14.62 -45.83 7.88
C ARG A 6 -13.76 -44.55 7.93
N PRO A 7 -13.08 -44.14 6.85
CA PRO A 7 -12.45 -42.84 6.83
C PRO A 7 -13.51 -41.80 7.20
N GLU A 8 -13.28 -41.06 8.28
CA GLU A 8 -14.09 -39.88 8.58
C GLU A 8 -13.99 -38.95 7.37
N ASP A 9 -15.13 -38.40 6.93
CA ASP A 9 -15.12 -37.47 5.82
C ASP A 9 -14.24 -36.25 6.16
N GLN A 10 -13.72 -35.59 5.13
CA GLN A 10 -12.73 -34.52 5.31
C GLN A 10 -13.39 -33.15 5.49
N PHE A 11 -14.69 -33.10 5.79
CA PHE A 11 -15.47 -31.86 5.76
C PHE A 11 -14.90 -30.81 6.72
N ASP A 12 -14.68 -31.16 7.99
CA ASP A 12 -14.17 -30.23 9.00
C ASP A 12 -12.76 -29.75 8.71
N GLN A 13 -11.91 -30.62 8.15
CA GLN A 13 -10.53 -30.27 7.79
C GLN A 13 -10.51 -29.26 6.64
N ILE A 14 -11.31 -29.50 5.60
CA ILE A 14 -11.46 -28.61 4.44
C ILE A 14 -12.08 -27.29 4.88
N SER A 15 -13.14 -27.33 5.69
CA SER A 15 -13.82 -26.15 6.22
C SER A 15 -12.86 -25.26 7.03
N THR A 16 -12.03 -25.87 7.89
CA THR A 16 -11.02 -25.16 8.68
C THR A 16 -9.91 -24.59 7.79
N HIS A 17 -9.39 -25.36 6.83
CA HIS A 17 -8.32 -24.93 5.93
C HIS A 17 -8.73 -23.70 5.12
N THR A 18 -9.93 -23.74 4.54
CA THR A 18 -10.48 -22.65 3.74
C THR A 18 -10.78 -21.41 4.60
N LEU A 19 -11.14 -21.56 5.88
CA LEU A 19 -11.32 -20.43 6.80
C LEU A 19 -9.97 -19.74 7.09
N LYS A 20 -8.92 -20.52 7.35
CA LYS A 20 -7.56 -19.99 7.51
C LYS A 20 -7.10 -19.22 6.27
N GLY A 21 -7.44 -19.69 5.07
CA GLY A 21 -7.17 -18.96 3.82
C GLY A 21 -7.76 -17.55 3.82
N VAL A 22 -9.01 -17.42 4.27
CA VAL A 22 -9.67 -16.11 4.42
C VAL A 22 -8.95 -15.23 5.43
N GLU A 23 -8.57 -15.78 6.59
CA GLU A 23 -7.79 -15.03 7.61
C GLU A 23 -6.44 -14.54 7.06
N TYR A 24 -5.76 -15.33 6.22
CA TYR A 24 -4.52 -14.91 5.58
C TYR A 24 -4.74 -13.78 4.58
N CYS A 25 -5.83 -13.80 3.80
CA CYS A 25 -6.19 -12.69 2.93
C CYS A 25 -6.44 -11.40 3.73
N GLU A 26 -7.12 -11.48 4.87
CA GLU A 26 -7.34 -10.33 5.76
C GLU A 26 -6.03 -9.79 6.36
N LYS A 27 -5.13 -10.68 6.79
CA LYS A 27 -3.78 -10.30 7.27
C LYS A 27 -2.96 -9.61 6.17
N TYR A 28 -3.02 -10.13 4.94
CA TYR A 28 -2.34 -9.51 3.80
C TYR A 28 -2.95 -8.14 3.46
N SER A 29 -4.27 -8.01 3.51
CA SER A 29 -4.94 -6.70 3.37
C SER A 29 -4.44 -5.69 4.39
N GLN A 30 -4.28 -6.11 5.65
CA GLN A 30 -3.73 -5.24 6.70
C GLN A 30 -2.27 -4.86 6.43
N LEU A 31 -1.43 -5.81 6.03
CA LEU A 31 -0.05 -5.55 5.64
C LEU A 31 0.03 -4.47 4.55
N VAL A 32 -0.79 -4.57 3.50
CA VAL A 32 -0.81 -3.59 2.40
C VAL A 32 -1.25 -2.19 2.88
N LYS A 33 -2.21 -2.11 3.81
CA LYS A 33 -2.60 -0.84 4.44
C LYS A 33 -1.44 -0.22 5.22
N ASP A 34 -0.68 -1.03 5.95
CA ASP A 34 0.47 -0.57 6.72
C ASP A 34 1.60 -0.09 5.79
N VAL A 35 1.83 -0.77 4.66
CA VAL A 35 2.75 -0.31 3.61
C VAL A 35 2.30 1.04 3.04
N SER A 36 1.02 1.18 2.68
CA SER A 36 0.45 2.46 2.21
C SER A 36 0.62 3.60 3.22
N ALA A 37 0.46 3.32 4.52
CA ALA A 37 0.70 4.30 5.57
C ALA A 37 2.16 4.76 5.63
N ALA A 38 3.12 3.82 5.50
CA ALA A 38 4.54 4.12 5.44
C ALA A 38 4.91 4.95 4.20
N GLU A 39 4.34 4.64 3.03
CA GLU A 39 4.54 5.40 1.78
C GLU A 39 4.04 6.86 1.93
N ASN A 40 2.86 7.05 2.51
CA ASN A 40 2.32 8.39 2.79
C ASN A 40 3.18 9.17 3.79
N GLU A 41 3.70 8.51 4.82
CA GLU A 41 4.61 9.16 5.78
C GLU A 41 5.90 9.60 5.10
N HIS A 42 6.45 8.77 4.21
CA HIS A 42 7.65 9.10 3.45
C HIS A 42 7.40 10.30 2.53
N ALA A 43 6.34 10.29 1.73
CA ALA A 43 5.94 11.41 0.88
C ALA A 43 5.78 12.71 1.68
N ALA A 44 5.12 12.65 2.85
CA ALA A 44 4.92 13.81 3.72
C ALA A 44 6.26 14.37 4.24
N LYS A 45 7.23 13.51 4.59
CA LYS A 45 8.58 13.93 4.98
C LYS A 45 9.32 14.63 3.84
N LEU A 46 9.26 14.07 2.62
CA LEU A 46 9.87 14.68 1.43
C LEU A 46 9.25 16.05 1.10
N LYS A 47 7.92 16.19 1.15
CA LYS A 47 7.25 17.47 0.94
C LYS A 47 7.65 18.53 1.97
N LYS A 48 7.77 18.15 3.25
CA LYS A 48 8.26 19.04 4.31
C LYS A 48 9.70 19.47 4.04
N LEU A 49 10.56 18.55 3.61
CA LEU A 49 11.95 18.84 3.24
C LEU A 49 12.01 19.87 2.10
N VAL A 50 11.30 19.63 1.00
CA VAL A 50 11.25 20.56 -0.14
C VAL A 50 10.79 21.94 0.31
N LYS A 51 9.71 22.02 1.09
CA LYS A 51 9.17 23.29 1.59
C LYS A 51 10.18 24.03 2.48
N HIS A 52 10.96 23.31 3.29
CA HIS A 52 11.96 23.90 4.18
C HIS A 52 13.10 24.57 3.40
N TYR A 53 13.55 23.93 2.31
CA TYR A 53 14.67 24.40 1.50
C TYR A 53 14.25 25.26 0.30
N GLN A 54 12.95 25.46 0.09
CA GLN A 54 12.44 26.23 -1.03
C GLN A 54 12.91 27.68 -0.95
N ILE A 55 13.68 28.10 -1.96
CA ILE A 55 14.20 29.45 -2.04
C ILE A 55 13.02 30.39 -2.34
N LYS A 56 12.75 31.34 -1.44
CA LYS A 56 11.71 32.36 -1.64
C LYS A 56 12.10 33.18 -2.88
N LYS A 57 11.16 33.39 -3.80
CA LYS A 57 11.29 34.33 -4.94
C LYS A 57 11.54 35.76 -4.43
N LYS A 58 12.76 36.06 -4.03
CA LYS A 58 13.34 37.40 -4.11
C LYS A 58 14.27 37.39 -5.31
N SER A 59 13.74 37.02 -6.47
CA SER A 59 14.54 36.93 -7.68
C SER A 59 14.72 38.34 -8.23
N ASP A 60 15.83 38.96 -7.86
CA ASP A 60 16.56 39.68 -8.89
C ASP A 60 16.91 38.65 -9.97
N ASP A 61 16.69 38.97 -11.25
CA ASP A 61 16.78 38.05 -12.40
C ASP A 61 18.20 37.42 -12.55
N THR A 62 19.17 37.99 -11.84
CA THR A 62 20.56 37.56 -11.71
C THR A 62 20.75 36.22 -10.99
N ASP A 63 19.95 35.88 -9.98
CA ASP A 63 20.14 34.61 -9.25
C ASP A 63 19.79 33.39 -10.12
N LEU A 64 18.88 33.56 -11.07
CA LEU A 64 18.52 32.54 -12.07
C LEU A 64 19.63 32.30 -13.11
N GLN A 65 20.62 33.19 -13.21
CA GLN A 65 21.74 33.06 -14.16
C GLN A 65 22.81 32.07 -13.66
N PHE A 66 22.89 31.80 -12.34
CA PHE A 66 23.87 30.87 -11.80
C PHE A 66 23.44 29.41 -11.99
N SER A 67 24.31 28.61 -12.63
CA SER A 67 24.06 27.18 -12.88
C SER A 67 23.87 26.37 -11.60
N THR A 68 24.59 26.73 -10.53
CA THR A 68 24.49 26.10 -9.21
C THR A 68 23.12 26.33 -8.57
N TYR A 69 22.59 27.55 -8.66
CA TYR A 69 21.24 27.88 -8.20
C TYR A 69 20.19 27.06 -8.95
N ARG A 70 20.29 27.03 -10.28
CA ARG A 70 19.37 26.26 -11.14
C ARG A 70 19.41 24.76 -10.79
N ALA A 71 20.60 24.19 -10.61
CA ALA A 71 20.76 22.78 -10.24
C ALA A 71 20.11 22.46 -8.89
N PHE A 72 20.26 23.34 -7.90
CA PHE A 72 19.62 23.18 -6.60
C PHE A 72 18.08 23.18 -6.70
N VAL A 73 17.51 24.14 -7.44
CA VAL A 73 16.06 24.19 -7.67
C VAL A 73 15.55 22.95 -8.41
N LEU A 74 16.28 22.48 -9.42
CA LEU A 74 15.94 21.24 -10.13
C LEU A 74 15.93 20.04 -9.20
N MET A 75 16.92 19.92 -8.31
CA MET A 75 16.96 18.84 -7.32
C MET A 75 15.78 18.90 -6.34
N LEU A 76 15.39 20.10 -5.88
CA LEU A 76 14.20 20.24 -5.03
C LEU A 76 12.90 19.85 -5.74
N ASN A 77 12.79 20.15 -7.03
CA ASN A 77 11.64 19.73 -7.84
C ASN A 77 11.62 18.19 -8.01
N GLU A 78 12.76 17.57 -8.28
CA GLU A 78 12.83 16.11 -8.39
C GLU A 78 12.41 15.42 -7.07
N ILE A 79 12.84 15.94 -5.92
CA ILE A 79 12.40 15.42 -4.61
C ILE A 79 10.89 15.59 -4.41
N LYS A 80 10.33 16.69 -4.88
CA LYS A 80 8.88 16.93 -4.82
C LYS A 80 8.13 15.93 -5.71
N ASP A 81 8.65 15.65 -6.89
CA ASP A 81 8.05 14.70 -7.83
C ASP A 81 8.14 13.27 -7.29
N MET A 82 9.27 12.87 -6.69
CA MET A 82 9.41 11.61 -5.95
C MET A 82 8.35 11.49 -4.85
N ALA A 83 8.11 12.55 -4.07
CA ALA A 83 7.07 12.54 -3.05
C ALA A 83 5.67 12.28 -3.65
N GLY A 84 5.36 12.86 -4.81
CA GLY A 84 4.11 12.60 -5.54
C GLY A 84 3.99 11.16 -6.03
N GLN A 85 5.10 10.54 -6.46
CA GLN A 85 5.11 9.13 -6.85
C GLN A 85 4.81 8.20 -5.67
N HIS A 86 5.38 8.47 -4.49
CA HIS A 86 5.06 7.72 -3.27
C HIS A 86 3.57 7.80 -2.89
N GLU A 87 2.94 8.97 -3.07
CA GLU A 87 1.49 9.12 -2.87
C GLU A 87 0.68 8.30 -3.88
N LEU A 88 1.07 8.33 -5.16
CA LEU A 88 0.41 7.53 -6.20
C LEU A 88 0.50 6.03 -5.92
N ILE A 89 1.66 5.55 -5.44
CA ILE A 89 1.84 4.16 -5.01
C ILE A 89 0.87 3.86 -3.86
N SER A 90 0.82 4.72 -2.85
CA SER A 90 -0.08 4.57 -1.70
C SER A 90 -1.56 4.51 -2.12
N GLU A 91 -2.00 5.41 -3.00
CA GLU A 91 -3.35 5.42 -3.55
C GLU A 91 -3.67 4.12 -4.30
N ASN A 92 -2.74 3.61 -5.11
CA ASN A 92 -2.91 2.35 -5.84
C ASN A 92 -3.03 1.14 -4.90
N LEU A 93 -2.19 1.08 -3.85
CA LEU A 93 -2.25 0.02 -2.84
C LEU A 93 -3.62 -0.02 -2.15
N LEU A 94 -4.20 1.14 -1.81
CA LEU A 94 -5.51 1.20 -1.16
C LEU A 94 -6.67 0.93 -2.14
N ASN A 95 -6.68 1.65 -3.27
CA ASN A 95 -7.83 1.68 -4.16
C ASN A 95 -7.96 0.42 -5.02
N ASN A 96 -6.85 -0.25 -5.33
CA ASN A 96 -6.86 -1.45 -6.15
C ASN A 96 -6.59 -2.69 -5.30
N VAL A 97 -5.46 -2.76 -4.59
CA VAL A 97 -5.04 -4.00 -3.92
C VAL A 97 -5.94 -4.30 -2.73
N VAL A 98 -6.04 -3.38 -1.76
CA VAL A 98 -6.87 -3.58 -0.55
C VAL A 98 -8.35 -3.73 -0.91
N HIS A 99 -8.85 -2.94 -1.86
CA HIS A 99 -10.23 -3.05 -2.34
C HIS A 99 -10.53 -4.44 -2.93
N ASN A 100 -9.71 -4.93 -3.86
CA ASN A 100 -9.91 -6.22 -4.50
C ASN A 100 -9.81 -7.39 -3.51
N ILE A 101 -8.87 -7.33 -2.55
CA ILE A 101 -8.80 -8.34 -1.48
C ILE A 101 -10.08 -8.33 -0.64
N SER A 102 -10.60 -7.14 -0.32
CA SER A 102 -11.82 -7.01 0.48
C SER A 102 -13.05 -7.58 -0.25
N LEU A 103 -13.15 -7.34 -1.57
CA LEU A 103 -14.19 -7.94 -2.41
C LEU A 103 -14.08 -9.47 -2.44
N LEU A 104 -12.87 -9.99 -2.66
CA LEU A 104 -12.61 -11.43 -2.67
C LEU A 104 -12.99 -12.10 -1.34
N VAL A 105 -12.55 -11.53 -0.22
CA VAL A 105 -12.88 -12.05 1.12
C VAL A 105 -14.38 -12.06 1.35
N LYS A 106 -15.10 -11.01 0.93
CA LYS A 106 -16.56 -10.94 1.05
C LYS A 106 -17.25 -12.02 0.22
N GLN A 107 -16.82 -12.23 -1.04
CA GLN A 107 -17.36 -13.25 -1.93
C GLN A 107 -17.15 -14.66 -1.33
N ILE A 108 -15.93 -14.99 -0.93
CA ILE A 108 -15.61 -16.30 -0.33
C ILE A 108 -16.45 -16.56 0.93
N LYS A 109 -16.61 -15.55 1.79
CA LYS A 109 -17.44 -15.69 3.00
C LYS A 109 -18.92 -15.91 2.69
N GLU A 110 -19.43 -15.32 1.61
CA GLU A 110 -20.83 -15.51 1.20
C GLU A 110 -21.05 -16.89 0.57
N GLU A 111 -20.16 -17.33 -0.31
CA GLU A 111 -20.20 -18.67 -0.93
C GLU A 111 -20.21 -19.77 0.12
N ARG A 112 -19.46 -19.60 1.22
CA ARG A 112 -19.45 -20.55 2.35
C ARG A 112 -20.76 -20.67 3.12
N LYS A 113 -21.66 -19.69 3.06
CA LYS A 113 -22.98 -19.80 3.72
C LYS A 113 -23.95 -20.69 2.93
N ILE A 114 -23.64 -20.93 1.66
CA ILE A 114 -24.48 -21.69 0.73
C ILE A 114 -24.14 -23.19 0.77
N VAL A 115 -22.98 -23.55 1.34
CA VAL A 115 -22.46 -24.91 1.52
C VAL A 115 -22.72 -25.39 2.94
#